data_AF-A0A7C6RQZ7-F1
#
_entry.id   AF-A0A7C6RQZ7-F1
#
_cell.length_a   1.000
_cell.length_b   1.000
_cell.length_c   1.000
_cell.angle_alpha   90.00
_cell.angle_beta   90.00
_cell.angle_gamma   90.00
#
_symmetry.space_group_name_H-M   'P 1'
#
loop_
_entity.id
_entity.type
_entity.pdbx_description
1 polymer ?
#
loop_
_entity_poly.entity_id
_entity_poly.type
_entity_poly.pdbx_seq_one_letter_code
_entity_poly.pdbx_strand_id
1 'polypeptide(L)' 'MSIITEEMRYRKRMCEYALKNGVTRAARKYHTNRKFVYRQLEKYDGTIRSLALKS' A
#
# COMPACT_ATOMS: atom_id res chain seq x y z
N MET A 1 0.34 -2.06 -22.02
CA MET A 1 -0.78 -1.49 -21.25
C MET A 1 -0.33 -1.20 -19.83
N SER A 2 0.10 0.03 -19.54
CA SER A 2 0.39 0.48 -18.18
C SER A 2 -0.90 0.95 -17.50
N ILE A 3 -1.87 0.05 -17.36
CA ILE A 3 -3.15 0.37 -16.71
C ILE A 3 -2.89 0.39 -15.21
N ILE A 4 -2.82 1.61 -14.65
CA ILE A 4 -2.80 1.78 -13.19
C ILE A 4 -4.19 1.42 -12.69
N THR A 5 -4.32 0.25 -12.07
CA THR A 5 -5.59 -0.19 -11.49
C THR A 5 -5.95 0.64 -10.25
N GLU A 6 -7.23 0.75 -9.94
CA GLU A 6 -7.70 1.41 -8.71
C GLU A 6 -7.13 0.74 -7.45
N GLU A 7 -6.94 -0.58 -7.49
CA GLU A 7 -6.33 -1.32 -6.39
C GLU A 7 -4.89 -0.87 -6.11
N MET A 8 -4.09 -0.59 -7.16
CA MET A 8 -2.75 -0.04 -7.00
C MET A 8 -2.76 1.36 -6.37
N ARG A 9 -3.71 2.22 -6.75
CA ARG A 9 -3.89 3.54 -6.12
C ARG A 9 -4.31 3.42 -4.67
N TYR A 10 -5.18 2.47 -4.35
CA TYR A 10 -5.62 2.19 -3.00
C TYR A 10 -4.45 1.75 -2.11
N ARG A 11 -3.65 0.76 -2.57
CA ARG A 11 -2.46 0.29 -1.87
C ARG A 11 -1.41 1.40 -1.69
N LYS A 12 -1.23 2.27 -2.69
CA LYS A 12 -0.35 3.44 -2.59
C LYS A 12 -0.78 4.39 -1.47
N ARG A 13 -2.05 4.80 -1.44
CA ARG A 13 -2.60 5.69 -0.41
C ARG A 13 -2.49 5.07 0.98
N MET A 14 -2.71 3.76 1.10
CA MET A 14 -2.54 3.03 2.35
C MET A 14 -1.10 3.10 2.85
N CYS A 15 -0.11 2.86 1.98
CA CYS A 15 1.31 2.92 2.32
C CYS A 15 1.76 4.35 2.68
N GLU A 16 1.38 5.36 1.89
CA GLU A 16 1.67 6.77 2.19
C GLU A 16 1.09 7.21 3.54
N TYR A 17 -0.14 6.77 3.84
CA TYR A 17 -0.77 7.06 5.12
C TYR A 17 -0.07 6.33 6.28
N ALA A 18 0.38 5.10 6.08
CA ALA A 18 1.14 4.32 7.05
C ALA A 18 2.52 4.93 7.34
N LEU A 19 3.21 5.47 6.32
CA LEU A 19 4.48 6.18 6.49
C LEU A 19 4.31 7.47 7.30
N LYS A 20 3.22 8.22 7.09
CA LYS A 20 2.96 9.49 7.79
C LYS A 20 2.41 9.32 9.21
N ASN A 21 1.54 8.33 9.44
CA ASN A 21 0.76 8.20 10.69
C ASN A 21 1.03 6.91 11.47
N GLY A 22 1.86 6.01 10.92
CA GLY A 22 2.14 4.70 11.48
C GLY A 22 1.16 3.61 11.05
N VAL A 23 1.65 2.37 11.08
CA VAL A 23 0.95 1.16 10.59
C VAL A 23 -0.34 0.88 11.37
N THR A 24 -0.37 1.18 12.67
CA THR A 24 -1.55 0.92 13.52
C THR A 24 -2.75 1.77 13.12
N ARG A 25 -2.54 3.06 12.80
CA ARG A 25 -3.60 3.96 12.34
C ARG A 25 -4.04 3.61 10.93
N ALA A 26 -3.10 3.25 10.05
CA ALA A 26 -3.40 2.80 8.70
C ALA A 26 -4.26 1.52 8.70
N ALA A 27 -3.87 0.51 9.48
CA ALA A 27 -4.62 -0.74 9.61
C ALA A 27 -6.07 -0.51 10.07
N ARG A 28 -6.28 0.40 11.03
CA ARG A 28 -7.62 0.77 11.50
C ARG A 28 -8.43 1.51 10.43
N LYS A 29 -7.83 2.49 9.74
CA LYS A 29 -8.50 3.32 8.73
C LYS A 29 -8.91 2.53 7.49
N TYR A 30 -8.06 1.62 7.05
CA TYR A 30 -8.26 0.82 5.84
C TYR A 30 -8.89 -0.54 6.13
N HIS A 31 -9.22 -0.86 7.39
CA HIS A 31 -9.74 -2.16 7.83
C HIS A 31 -8.89 -3.34 7.34
N THR A 32 -7.57 -3.15 7.34
CA THR A 32 -6.60 -4.17 6.90
C THR A 32 -5.76 -4.68 8.06
N ASN A 33 -5.26 -5.91 7.94
CA ASN A 33 -4.33 -6.47 8.93
C ASN A 33 -2.99 -5.71 8.97
N ARG A 34 -2.48 -5.44 10.18
CA ARG A 34 -1.16 -4.78 10.36
C ARG A 34 -0.04 -5.54 9.62
N LYS A 35 -0.05 -6.87 9.69
CA LYS A 35 0.89 -7.74 8.94
C LYS A 35 0.80 -7.53 7.43
N PHE A 36 -0.38 -7.24 6.89
CA PHE A 36 -0.55 -6.95 5.48
C PHE A 36 0.08 -5.59 5.13
N VAL A 37 -0.16 -4.56 5.94
CA VAL A 37 0.45 -3.23 5.74
C VAL A 37 1.98 -3.30 5.79
N TYR A 38 2.56 -4.05 6.73
CA TYR A 38 4.02 -4.28 6.78
C TYR A 38 4.56 -4.92 5.49
N ARG A 39 3.91 -5.99 5.00
CA ARG A 39 4.32 -6.63 3.74
C ARG A 39 4.18 -5.74 2.52
N GLN A 40 3.20 -4.83 2.52
CA GLN A 40 3.06 -3.84 1.45
C GLN A 40 4.13 -2.76 1.54
N LEU A 41 4.46 -2.30 2.75
CA LEU A 41 5.55 -1.34 2.98
C LEU A 41 6.91 -1.90 2.57
N GLU A 42 7.19 -3.17 2.87
CA GLU A 42 8.43 -3.84 2.47
C GLU A 42 8.58 -3.92 0.95
N LYS A 43 7.47 -3.97 0.21
CA LYS A 43 7.43 -3.93 -1.26
C LYS A 43 7.34 -2.52 -1.83
N TYR A 44 7.15 -1.50 -1.01
CA TYR A 44 6.81 -0.16 -1.46
C TYR A 44 8.05 0.72 -1.54
N ASP A 45 8.68 0.78 -2.72
CA ASP A 45 9.81 1.68 -3.00
C ASP A 45 9.38 3.13 -3.28
N GLY A 46 8.15 3.52 -2.91
CA GLY A 46 7.59 4.84 -3.20
C GLY A 46 6.96 4.99 -4.59
N THR A 47 7.02 3.97 -5.45
CA THR A 47 6.32 3.99 -6.75
C THR A 47 5.09 3.09 -6.78
N ILE A 48 4.07 3.53 -7.51
CA ILE A 48 2.83 2.75 -7.72
C ILE A 48 3.13 1.46 -8.48
N ARG A 49 4.20 1.45 -9.30
CA ARG A 49 4.64 0.30 -10.07
C ARG A 49 5.24 -0.82 -9.22
N SER A 50 5.85 -0.51 -8.07
CA SER A 50 6.34 -1.51 -7.10
C SER A 50 5.19 -2.34 -6.49
N LEU A 51 3.98 -1.77 -6.46
CA LEU A 51 2.75 -2.43 -5.95
C LEU A 51 2.00 -3.22 -7.04
N ALA A 52 2.47 -3.19 -8.29
CA ALA A 52 1.90 -4.01 -9.35
C ALA A 52 2.20 -5.48 -9.07
N LEU A 53 1.22 -6.36 -9.26
CA LEU A 53 1.54 -7.77 -9.48
C LEU A 53 2.42 -7.83 -10.74
N LYS A 54 3.68 -8.27 -10.59
CA LYS A 54 4.38 -8.84 -11.73
C LYS A 54 3.62 -10.14 -12.07
N SER A 55 2.88 -10.10 -13.18
CA SER A 55 2.42 -11.32 -13.87
C SER A 55 3.61 -12.12 -14.35
#